data_AF-A0A7C2F4L1-F1
#
_entry.id   AF-A0A7C2F4L1-F1
#
_cell.length_a   1.000
_cell.length_b   1.000
_cell.length_c   1.000
_cell.angle_alpha   90.00
_cell.angle_beta   90.00
_cell.angle_gamma   90.00
#
_symmetry.space_group_name_H-M   'P 1'
#
loop_
_entity.id
_entity.type
_entity.pdbx_description
1 polymer ?
#
loop_
_entity_poly.entity_id
_entity_poly.type
_entity_poly.pdbx_seq_one_letter_code
_entity_poly.pdbx_strand_id
1 'polypeptide(L)'
;MGWWKKTDFWIALILAVIGLIGLARGNEVIADPGQDVDPRLAWLYLLAAVIMLINGILSHRQYLRELEEEKMKQGSQPASGQQEATTR
;
A
#
# COMPACT_ATOMS: atom_id res chain seq x y z
N MET A 1 6.22 8.06 -7.07
CA MET A 1 4.74 8.14 -7.11
C MET A 1 4.21 8.23 -5.69
N GLY A 2 3.31 9.17 -5.37
CA GLY A 2 2.79 9.30 -3.99
C GLY A 2 2.10 8.03 -3.52
N TRP A 3 2.14 7.72 -2.21
CA TRP A 3 1.58 6.48 -1.65
C TRP A 3 0.12 6.26 -2.05
N TRP A 4 -0.62 7.35 -2.27
CA TRP A 4 -2.06 7.37 -2.50
C TRP A 4 -2.46 6.76 -3.85
N LYS A 5 -1.47 6.47 -4.70
CA LYS A 5 -1.65 5.78 -5.99
C LYS A 5 -1.47 4.26 -5.89
N LYS A 6 -1.03 3.72 -4.75
CA LYS A 6 -0.89 2.27 -4.54
C LYS A 6 -2.25 1.64 -4.30
N THR A 7 -2.48 0.46 -4.86
CA THR A 7 -3.73 -0.30 -4.70
C THR A 7 -4.04 -0.58 -3.23
N ASP A 8 -3.01 -0.84 -2.41
CA ASP A 8 -3.15 -1.12 -0.98
C ASP A 8 -3.86 0.02 -0.22
N PHE A 9 -3.59 1.27 -0.61
CA PHE A 9 -4.23 2.44 -0.03
C PHE A 9 -5.74 2.49 -0.37
N TRP A 10 -6.11 2.19 -1.61
CA TRP A 10 -7.51 2.16 -2.04
C TRP A 10 -8.28 1.01 -1.42
N ILE A 11 -7.66 -0.16 -1.27
CA ILE A 11 -8.24 -1.30 -0.56
C ILE A 11 -8.48 -0.94 0.91
N ALA A 12 -7.48 -0.34 1.59
CA ALA A 12 -7.64 0.12 2.96
C ALA A 12 -8.79 1.12 3.10
N LEU A 13 -8.89 2.08 2.17
CA LEU A 13 -9.95 3.09 2.16
C LEU A 13 -11.34 2.47 2.00
N ILE A 14 -11.51 1.54 1.05
CA ILE A 14 -12.79 0.86 0.81
C ILE A 14 -13.19 0.04 2.03
N LEU A 15 -12.26 -0.73 2.62
CA LEU A 15 -12.52 -1.52 3.82
C LEU A 15 -12.89 -0.62 5.01
N ALA A 16 -12.25 0.54 5.15
CA ALA A 16 -12.57 1.51 6.19
C ALA A 16 -13.99 2.06 6.02
N VAL A 17 -14.38 2.41 4.79
CA VAL A 17 -15.74 2.89 4.48
C VAL A 17 -16.78 1.81 4.76
N ILE A 18 -16.55 0.56 4.34
CA ILE A 18 -17.45 -0.57 4.59
C ILE A 18 -17.59 -0.80 6.10
N GLY A 19 -16.49 -0.81 6.84
CA GLY A 19 -16.51 -0.97 8.31
C GLY A 19 -17.28 0.15 9.02
N LEU A 20 -17.09 1.41 8.58
CA LEU A 20 -17.84 2.56 9.09
C LEU A 20 -19.34 2.45 8.80
N ILE A 21 -19.71 2.02 7.59
CA ILE A 21 -21.12 1.80 7.23
C ILE A 21 -21.73 0.68 8.06
N GLY A 22 -21.02 -0.43 8.26
CA GLY A 22 -21.47 -1.53 9.10
C GLY A 22 -21.67 -1.12 10.56
N LEU A 23 -20.80 -0.27 11.11
CA LEU A 23 -20.98 0.29 12.45
C LEU A 23 -22.17 1.26 12.54
N ALA A 24 -22.40 2.08 11.52
CA ALA A 24 -23.43 3.12 11.55
C ALA A 24 -24.83 2.60 11.21
N ARG A 25 -24.96 1.62 10.31
CA ARG A 25 -26.23 1.12 9.78
C ARG A 25 -26.55 -0.33 10.15
N GLY A 26 -25.66 -1.00 10.88
CA GLY A 26 -25.82 -2.39 11.25
C GLY A 26 -25.08 -3.33 10.31
N ASN A 27 -24.64 -4.46 10.85
CA ASN A 27 -23.88 -5.45 10.09
C ASN A 27 -24.73 -6.14 9.02
N GLU A 28 -26.06 -6.09 9.10
CA GLU A 28 -26.95 -6.61 8.06
C GLU A 28 -26.78 -5.93 6.69
N VAL A 29 -26.24 -4.70 6.65
CA VAL A 29 -26.03 -3.95 5.39
C VAL A 29 -24.77 -4.40 4.66
N ILE A 30 -23.81 -4.97 5.40
CA ILE A 30 -22.52 -5.44 4.87
C ILE A 30 -22.44 -6.97 4.80
N ALA A 31 -23.35 -7.67 5.47
CA ALA A 31 -23.44 -9.13 5.42
C ALA A 31 -24.15 -9.58 4.13
N ASP A 32 -23.74 -10.74 3.63
CA ASP A 32 -24.39 -11.32 2.46
C ASP A 32 -25.81 -11.79 2.81
N PRO A 33 -26.79 -11.55 1.92
CA PRO A 33 -28.17 -11.91 2.16
C PRO A 33 -28.31 -13.43 2.31
N GLY A 34 -28.83 -13.86 3.46
CA GLY A 34 -29.03 -15.27 3.80
C GLY A 34 -27.92 -15.89 4.67
N GLN A 35 -26.90 -15.13 5.07
CA GLN A 35 -25.89 -15.56 6.05
C GLN A 35 -26.19 -15.00 7.45
N ASP A 36 -25.85 -15.75 8.49
CA ASP A 36 -25.91 -15.24 9.87
C ASP A 36 -25.01 -14.00 10.03
N VAL A 37 -25.62 -12.93 10.52
CA VAL A 37 -24.93 -11.65 10.71
C VAL A 37 -24.08 -11.71 11.98
N ASP A 38 -22.76 -11.91 11.84
CA ASP A 38 -21.86 -11.83 13.00
C ASP A 38 -21.78 -10.37 13.48
N PRO A 39 -22.06 -10.07 14.77
CA PRO A 39 -21.96 -8.71 15.32
C PRO A 39 -20.55 -8.12 15.25
N ARG A 40 -19.52 -8.93 15.00
CA ARG A 40 -18.12 -8.49 14.89
C ARG A 40 -17.69 -8.15 13.46
N LEU A 41 -18.56 -8.34 12.47
CA LEU A 41 -18.20 -8.20 11.05
C LEU A 41 -17.64 -6.80 10.72
N ALA A 42 -18.29 -5.72 11.14
CA ALA A 42 -17.79 -4.36 10.92
C ALA A 42 -16.44 -4.11 11.62
N TRP A 43 -16.22 -4.68 12.81
CA TRP A 43 -14.93 -4.60 13.51
C TRP A 43 -13.82 -5.32 12.75
N LEU A 44 -14.11 -6.47 12.14
CA LEU A 44 -13.15 -7.18 11.30
C LEU A 44 -12.79 -6.38 10.05
N TYR A 45 -13.76 -5.74 9.41
CA TYR A 45 -13.50 -4.84 8.27
C TYR A 45 -12.62 -3.64 8.67
N LEU A 46 -12.89 -3.01 9.83
CA LEU A 46 -12.05 -1.94 10.35
C LEU A 46 -10.65 -2.42 10.70
N LEU A 47 -10.51 -3.58 11.35
CA LEU A 47 -9.22 -4.16 11.68
C LEU A 47 -8.40 -4.45 10.41
N ALA A 48 -9.02 -5.06 9.41
CA ALA A 48 -8.41 -5.32 8.11
C ALA A 48 -7.98 -4.00 7.42
N ALA A 49 -8.82 -2.96 7.47
CA ALA A 49 -8.49 -1.65 6.93
C ALA A 49 -7.25 -1.04 7.60
N VAL A 50 -7.16 -1.12 8.94
CA VAL A 50 -6.00 -0.64 9.70
C VAL A 50 -4.74 -1.41 9.33
N ILE A 51 -4.80 -2.74 9.27
CA ILE A 51 -3.66 -3.58 8.86
C ILE A 51 -3.18 -3.21 7.46
N MET A 52 -4.11 -3.04 6.51
CA MET A 52 -3.76 -2.71 5.13
C MET A 52 -3.19 -1.30 4.98
N LEU A 53 -3.69 -0.34 5.78
CA LEU A 53 -3.14 1.00 5.84
C LEU A 53 -1.69 0.99 6.36
N ILE A 54 -1.43 0.26 7.46
CA ILE A 54 -0.09 0.12 8.04
C ILE A 54 0.86 -0.53 7.02
N ASN A 55 0.43 -1.60 6.36
CA ASN A 55 1.20 -2.28 5.33
C ASN A 55 1.54 -1.35 4.16
N GLY A 56 0.56 -0.56 3.69
CA GLY A 56 0.78 0.41 2.62
C GLY A 56 1.78 1.50 3.00
N ILE A 57 1.70 2.04 4.23
CA ILE A 57 2.65 3.04 4.75
C ILE A 57 4.06 2.44 4.85
N LEU A 58 4.19 1.23 5.36
CA LEU A 58 5.49 0.59 5.56
C LEU A 58 6.18 0.27 4.22
N SER A 59 5.42 -0.27 3.25
CA SER A 59 5.88 -0.49 1.87
C SER A 59 6.32 0.80 1.20
N HIS A 60 5.62 1.92 1.44
CA HIS A 60 6.03 3.22 0.92
C HIS A 60 7.38 3.68 1.49
N ARG A 61 7.61 3.50 2.80
CA ARG A 61 8.89 3.87 3.44
C ARG A 61 10.04 3.01 2.94
N GLN A 62 9.81 1.73 2.67
CA GLN A 62 10.81 0.84 2.07
C GLN A 62 11.17 1.28 0.65
N TYR A 63 10.16 1.55 -0.19
CA TYR A 63 10.38 2.04 -1.55
C TYR A 63 11.19 3.33 -1.60
N LEU A 64 10.95 4.27 -0.68
CA LEU A 64 11.73 5.52 -0.62
C LEU A 64 13.20 5.28 -0.27
N ARG A 65 13.49 4.31 0.62
CA ARG A 65 14.86 3.92 0.96
C ARG A 65 15.58 3.29 -0.23
N GLU A 66 14.93 2.36 -0.92
CA GLU A 66 15.48 1.73 -2.13
C GLU A 66 15.77 2.76 -3.23
N LEU A 67 14.87 3.73 -3.42
CA LEU A 67 15.03 4.78 -4.41
C LEU A 67 16.20 5.74 -4.08
N GLU A 68 16.46 5.97 -2.80
CA GLU A 68 17.61 6.73 -2.33
C GLU A 68 18.91 5.93 -2.56
N GLU A 69 18.92 4.63 -2.26
CA GLU A 69 20.04 3.73 -2.53
C GLU A 69 20.35 3.59 -4.02
N GLU A 70 19.35 3.49 -4.89
CA GLU A 70 19.51 3.44 -6.34
C GLU A 70 20.12 4.72 -6.90
N LYS A 71 19.67 5.89 -6.42
CA LYS A 71 20.24 7.18 -6.82
C LYS A 71 21.71 7.30 -6.41
N MET A 72 22.05 6.84 -5.19
CA MET A 72 23.44 6.82 -4.73
C MET A 72 24.30 5.88 -5.59
N LYS A 73 23.77 4.71 -6.00
CA LYS A 73 24.47 3.76 -6.88
C LYS A 73 24.63 4.28 -8.31
N GLN A 74 23.62 4.95 -8.89
CA GLN A 74 23.72 5.55 -10.23
C GLN A 74 24.65 6.77 -10.26
N GLY A 75 24.67 7.59 -9.21
CA GLY A 75 25.63 8.69 -9.07
C GLY A 75 27.08 8.24 -8.83
N SER A 76 27.28 6.97 -8.47
CA SER A 76 28.59 6.38 -8.20
C SER A 76 29.11 5.48 -9.33
N GLN A 77 28.41 5.33 -10.45
CA GLN A 77 28.98 4.70 -11.65
C GLN A 77 29.88 5.74 -12.35
N PRO A 78 31.22 5.59 -12.34
CA PRO A 78 32.08 6.45 -13.10
C PRO A 78 31.87 6.16 -14.59
N ALA A 79 31.96 7.21 -15.41
CA ALA A 79 31.99 7.12 -16.87
C ALA A 79 33.27 6.43 -17.38
N SER A 80 33.52 5.17 -16.98
CA SER A 80 34.71 4.39 -17.34
C SER A 80 34.42 3.47 -18.52
N GLY A 81 34.05 4.04 -19.67
CA GLY A 81 33.75 3.25 -20.87
C GLY A 81 34.05 3.90 -22.22
N GLN A 82 34.64 5.10 -22.28
CA GLN A 82 34.86 5.79 -23.57
C GLN A 82 36.30 6.19 -23.90
N GLN A 83 37.31 5.77 -23.12
CA GLN A 83 38.70 6.18 -23.40
C GLN A 83 39.60 5.15 -24.12
N GLU A 84 39.12 3.94 -24.46
CA GLU A 84 39.98 2.91 -25.07
C GLU A 84 39.96 2.84 -26.62
N ALA A 85 39.26 3.73 -27.32
CA ALA A 85 39.10 3.63 -28.78
C ALA A 85 39.89 4.67 -29.62
N THR A 86 40.96 5.27 -29.10
CA THR A 86 41.77 6.27 -29.86
C THR A 86 43.28 6.03 -29.86
N THR A 87 43.74 4.79 -29.70
CA THR A 87 45.17 4.48 -29.95
C THR A 87 45.35 3.09 -30.53
N ARG A 88 45.28 2.99 -31.86
CA ARG A 88 46.32 2.39 -32.73
C ARG A 88 45.91 2.45 -34.19
#